data_AF-A0A8T5MF19-F1
#
_entry.id   AF-A0A8T5MF19-F1
#
_cell.length_a   1.000
_cell.length_b   1.000
_cell.length_c   1.000
_cell.angle_alpha   90.00
_cell.angle_beta   90.00
_cell.angle_gamma   90.00
#
_symmetry.space_group_name_H-M   'P 1'
#
loop_
_entity.id
_entity.type
_entity.pdbx_description
1 polymer ?
#
loop_
_entity_poly.entity_id
_entity_poly.type
_entity_poly.pdbx_seq_one_letter_code
_entity_poly.pdbx_strand_id
1 'polypeptide(L)'
;KNPTDNRKLEATLKSKKYNFAIVNLKSLGNLENLKEKIFHSFDKMRVFTKEPGKVKSDKPMILPSDSSVKDIAKKVLKNPNMIKETRIWGPSSKFAGQVVGLSHKLKDMDTVEFKTR
;
A
#
# COMPACT_ATOMS: atom_id res chain seq x y z
N LYS A 1 -21.46 22.53 -17.55
CA LYS A 1 -21.04 21.29 -18.25
C LYS A 1 -22.11 20.25 -18.00
N ASN A 2 -22.68 19.67 -19.05
CA ASN A 2 -23.88 18.83 -18.96
C ASN A 2 -23.51 17.45 -18.35
N PRO A 3 -24.20 16.95 -17.31
CA PRO A 3 -23.88 15.66 -16.67
C PRO A 3 -23.89 14.46 -17.62
N THR A 4 -24.63 14.58 -18.72
CA THR A 4 -24.80 13.58 -19.78
C THR A 4 -23.54 13.32 -20.60
N ASP A 5 -22.65 14.31 -20.76
CA ASP A 5 -21.44 14.18 -21.58
C ASP A 5 -20.40 13.27 -20.91
N ASN A 6 -20.26 13.40 -19.58
CA ASN A 6 -19.32 12.58 -18.81
C ASN A 6 -19.71 11.09 -18.85
N ARG A 7 -21.01 10.77 -18.82
CA ARG A 7 -21.50 9.39 -18.90
C ARG A 7 -21.16 8.73 -20.25
N LYS A 8 -21.37 9.45 -21.36
CA LYS A 8 -21.02 8.95 -22.70
C LYS A 8 -19.51 8.76 -22.87
N LEU A 9 -18.72 9.71 -22.39
CA LEU A 9 -17.26 9.60 -22.39
C LEU A 9 -16.77 8.42 -21.56
N GLU A 10 -17.29 8.26 -20.34
CA GLU A 10 -16.94 7.16 -19.44
C GLU A 10 -17.27 5.79 -20.05
N ALA A 11 -18.44 5.64 -20.67
CA ALA A 11 -18.84 4.41 -21.36
C ALA A 11 -17.89 4.08 -22.54
N THR A 12 -17.48 5.10 -23.30
CA THR A 12 -16.56 4.94 -24.43
C THR A 12 -15.15 4.55 -23.98
N LEU A 13 -14.65 5.13 -22.89
CA LEU A 13 -13.34 4.80 -22.35
C LEU A 13 -13.34 3.40 -21.72
N LYS A 14 -14.43 3.01 -21.05
CA LYS A 14 -14.65 1.65 -20.52
C LYS A 14 -14.68 0.60 -21.64
N SER A 15 -15.41 0.84 -22.73
CA SER A 15 -15.49 -0.12 -23.84
C SER A 15 -14.14 -0.38 -24.51
N LYS A 16 -13.27 0.65 -24.53
CA LYS A 16 -11.88 0.54 -25.00
C LYS A 16 -10.91 -0.07 -23.99
N LYS A 17 -11.37 -0.43 -22.78
CA LYS A 17 -10.57 -1.00 -21.68
C LYS A 17 -9.37 -0.13 -21.27
N TYR A 18 -9.47 1.19 -21.44
CA TYR A 18 -8.41 2.08 -20.97
C TYR A 18 -8.43 2.21 -19.45
N ASN A 19 -7.24 2.39 -18.86
CA ASN A 19 -7.15 2.90 -17.50
C ASN A 19 -7.19 4.43 -17.56
N PHE A 20 -8.28 5.03 -17.10
CA PHE A 20 -8.50 6.48 -17.21
C PHE A 20 -9.06 7.05 -15.91
N ALA A 21 -8.83 8.33 -15.66
CA ALA A 21 -9.53 9.10 -14.62
C ALA A 21 -10.11 10.36 -15.24
N ILE A 22 -11.40 10.63 -15.01
CA ILE A 22 -12.04 11.87 -15.44
C ILE A 22 -11.98 12.85 -14.27
N VAL A 23 -11.27 13.96 -14.44
CA VAL A 23 -11.12 14.98 -13.41
C VAL A 23 -11.80 16.28 -13.82
N ASN A 24 -12.40 16.98 -12.86
CA ASN A 24 -12.89 18.34 -13.05
C ASN A 24 -11.90 19.32 -12.43
N LEU A 25 -11.14 20.04 -13.26
CA LEU A 25 -10.11 20.98 -12.79
C LEU A 25 -10.69 22.18 -12.03
N LYS A 26 -11.92 22.61 -12.32
CA LYS A 26 -12.52 23.78 -11.66
C LYS A 26 -12.96 23.48 -10.22
N SER A 27 -13.54 22.30 -10.01
CA SER A 27 -13.99 21.87 -8.69
C SER A 27 -12.97 20.97 -7.98
N LEU A 28 -11.81 20.73 -8.61
CA LEU A 28 -10.85 19.68 -8.25
C LEU A 28 -11.54 18.31 -8.02
N GLY A 29 -12.67 18.08 -8.69
CA GLY A 29 -13.49 16.90 -8.52
C GLY A 29 -12.75 15.67 -9.04
N ASN A 30 -12.83 14.58 -8.29
CA ASN A 30 -12.25 13.27 -8.62
C ASN A 30 -10.71 13.22 -8.65
N LEU A 31 -10.02 14.22 -8.07
CA LEU A 31 -8.57 14.26 -8.02
C LEU A 31 -7.97 13.13 -7.16
N GLU A 32 -8.63 12.75 -6.07
CA GLU A 32 -8.19 11.62 -5.23
C GLU A 32 -8.17 10.29 -6.01
N ASN A 33 -9.19 10.04 -6.82
CA ASN A 33 -9.21 8.85 -7.68
C ASN A 33 -8.05 8.84 -8.69
N LEU A 34 -7.68 10.00 -9.23
CA LEU A 34 -6.51 10.12 -10.11
C LEU A 34 -5.21 9.79 -9.35
N LYS A 35 -5.03 10.34 -8.14
CA LYS A 35 -3.85 10.05 -7.30
C LYS A 35 -3.73 8.55 -7.00
N GLU A 36 -4.82 7.90 -6.59
CA GLU A 36 -4.84 6.47 -6.33
C GLU A 36 -4.51 5.66 -7.59
N LYS A 37 -5.07 6.00 -8.75
CA LYS A 37 -4.78 5.31 -10.01
C LYS A 37 -3.34 5.45 -10.45
N ILE A 38 -2.77 6.64 -10.30
CA ILE A 38 -1.35 6.89 -10.56
C ILE A 38 -0.49 6.03 -9.63
N PHE A 39 -0.79 6.02 -8.32
CA PHE A 39 -0.03 5.22 -7.36
C PHE A 39 -0.08 3.72 -7.70
N HIS A 40 -1.27 3.18 -7.94
CA HIS A 40 -1.45 1.76 -8.30
C HIS A 40 -0.79 1.39 -9.63
N SER A 41 -0.55 2.33 -10.54
CA SER A 41 0.17 2.04 -11.79
C SER A 41 1.66 1.75 -11.61
N PHE A 42 2.25 2.11 -10.47
CA PHE A 42 3.68 1.87 -10.20
C PHE A 42 4.00 0.46 -9.67
N ASP A 43 2.96 -0.37 -9.44
CA ASP A 43 3.11 -1.71 -8.86
C ASP A 43 3.92 -1.69 -7.54
N LYS A 44 3.58 -0.74 -6.67
CA LYS A 44 4.19 -0.52 -5.35
C LYS A 44 3.16 -0.70 -4.24
N MET A 45 3.68 -0.98 -3.05
CA MET A 45 2.95 -0.97 -1.80
C MET A 45 3.63 -0.07 -0.77
N ARG A 46 2.82 0.49 0.14
CA ARG A 46 3.20 1.24 1.32
C ARG A 46 3.14 0.31 2.51
N VAL A 47 4.25 0.09 3.19
CA VAL A 47 4.29 -0.70 4.42
C VAL A 47 4.83 0.17 5.54
N PHE A 48 4.09 0.23 6.63
CA PHE A 48 4.46 0.96 7.83
C PHE A 48 5.31 0.07 8.74
N THR A 49 6.20 0.69 9.50
CA THR A 49 6.98 0.03 10.53
C THR A 49 6.57 0.57 11.89
N LYS A 50 6.71 -0.26 12.92
CA LYS A 50 6.50 0.17 14.30
C LYS A 50 7.53 -0.47 15.22
N GLU A 51 7.91 0.25 16.26
CA GLU A 51 8.72 -0.30 17.34
C GLU A 51 7.81 -1.00 18.37
N PRO A 52 8.31 -2.04 19.07
CA PRO A 52 7.58 -2.69 20.15
C PRO A 52 7.05 -1.70 21.19
N GLY A 53 5.74 -1.72 21.43
CA GLY A 53 5.08 -0.84 22.41
C GLY A 53 4.87 0.61 21.95
N LYS A 54 5.27 0.97 20.72
CA LYS A 54 5.03 2.29 20.15
C LYS A 54 3.99 2.25 19.03
N VAL A 55 3.48 3.44 18.71
CA VAL A 55 2.65 3.66 17.53
C VAL A 55 3.49 3.47 16.27
N LYS A 56 2.84 3.10 15.16
CA LYS A 56 3.49 3.01 13.86
C LYS A 56 4.05 4.35 13.40
N SER A 57 5.10 4.30 12.59
CA SER A 57 5.65 5.45 11.89
C SER A 57 4.57 6.12 11.02
N ASP A 58 4.60 7.45 10.94
CA ASP A 58 3.74 8.21 10.02
C ASP A 58 4.18 8.04 8.56
N LYS A 59 5.47 7.78 8.34
CA LYS A 59 6.05 7.61 7.01
C LYS A 59 6.08 6.12 6.64
N PRO A 60 5.41 5.70 5.55
CA PRO A 60 5.51 4.34 5.05
C PRO A 60 6.82 4.13 4.28
N MET A 61 7.25 2.88 4.21
CA MET A 61 8.27 2.43 3.28
C MET A 61 7.62 1.97 1.98
N ILE A 62 8.19 2.41 0.85
CA ILE A 62 7.74 2.00 -0.47
C ILE A 62 8.49 0.73 -0.91
N LEU A 63 7.73 -0.28 -1.29
CA LEU A 63 8.20 -1.61 -1.65
C LEU A 63 7.52 -2.09 -2.96
N PRO A 64 8.17 -2.94 -3.77
CA PRO A 64 7.49 -3.72 -4.81
C PRO A 64 6.26 -4.47 -4.25
N SER A 65 5.19 -4.58 -5.04
CA SER A 65 3.91 -5.20 -4.64
C SER A 65 3.99 -6.69 -4.27
N ASP A 66 5.09 -7.36 -4.58
CA ASP A 66 5.36 -8.77 -4.25
C ASP A 66 6.31 -8.93 -3.06
N SER A 67 6.65 -7.86 -2.35
CA SER A 67 7.62 -7.88 -1.26
C SER A 67 7.16 -8.72 -0.06
N SER A 68 8.14 -9.32 0.61
CA SER A 68 7.95 -10.10 1.84
C SER A 68 8.43 -9.36 3.09
N VAL A 69 8.12 -9.93 4.26
CA VAL A 69 8.65 -9.48 5.55
C VAL A 69 10.19 -9.43 5.55
N LYS A 70 10.86 -10.38 4.88
CA LYS A 70 12.32 -10.38 4.73
C LYS A 70 12.85 -9.15 4.00
N ASP A 71 12.12 -8.67 3.00
CA ASP A 71 12.56 -7.56 2.16
C ASP A 71 12.50 -6.24 2.91
N ILE A 72 11.44 -6.02 3.72
CA ILE A 72 11.38 -4.86 4.59
C ILE A 72 12.37 -4.96 5.77
N ALA A 73 12.56 -6.16 6.34
CA ALA A 73 13.55 -6.38 7.39
C ALA A 73 14.96 -5.95 6.97
N LYS A 74 15.38 -6.28 5.75
CA LYS A 74 16.68 -5.86 5.18
C LYS A 74 16.84 -4.36 5.02
N LYS A 75 15.73 -3.62 4.82
CA LYS A 75 15.78 -2.16 4.67
C LYS A 75 15.76 -1.43 6.02
N VAL A 76 15.11 -2.01 7.03
CA VAL A 76 14.92 -1.38 8.35
C VAL A 76 16.04 -1.74 9.31
N LEU A 77 16.47 -3.01 9.33
CA LEU A 77 17.39 -3.53 10.31
C LEU A 77 18.79 -3.66 9.72
N LYS A 78 19.79 -3.22 10.50
CA LYS A 78 21.21 -3.45 10.15
C LYS A 78 21.56 -4.95 10.12
N ASN A 79 20.99 -5.73 11.03
CA ASN A 79 21.20 -7.18 11.09
C ASN A 79 19.87 -7.94 11.22
N PRO A 80 19.26 -8.37 10.10
CA PRO A 80 18.00 -9.12 10.10
C PRO A 80 18.06 -10.47 10.83
N ASN A 81 19.25 -11.03 11.02
CA ASN A 81 19.41 -12.32 11.70
C ASN A 81 19.10 -12.25 13.20
N MET A 82 18.99 -11.03 13.76
CA MET A 82 18.63 -10.83 15.16
C MET A 82 17.12 -10.88 15.42
N ILE A 83 16.29 -10.99 14.38
CA ILE A 83 14.83 -11.05 14.51
C ILE A 83 14.44 -12.35 15.25
N LYS A 84 13.76 -12.18 16.38
CA LYS A 84 13.12 -13.28 17.14
C LYS A 84 11.68 -13.51 16.67
N GLU A 85 10.96 -12.42 16.45
CA GLU A 85 9.52 -12.45 16.22
C GLU A 85 9.16 -11.27 15.32
N THR A 86 8.26 -11.49 14.38
CA THR A 86 7.68 -10.42 13.57
C THR A 86 6.17 -10.45 13.72
N ARG A 87 5.59 -9.29 14.01
CA ARG A 87 4.14 -9.12 14.10
C ARG A 87 3.65 -8.20 13.00
N ILE A 88 2.45 -8.48 12.50
CA ILE A 88 1.82 -7.69 11.46
C ILE A 88 0.40 -7.24 11.82
N TRP A 89 0.03 -6.09 11.27
CA TRP A 89 -1.34 -5.54 11.28
C TRP A 89 -1.66 -5.09 9.86
N GLY A 90 -2.90 -5.27 9.43
CA GLY A 90 -3.34 -4.80 8.12
C GLY A 90 -3.88 -5.92 7.21
N PRO A 91 -4.06 -5.63 5.92
CA PRO A 91 -4.78 -6.50 4.98
C PRO A 91 -4.17 -7.87 4.71
N SER A 92 -2.88 -8.10 5.00
CA SER A 92 -2.25 -9.43 4.90
C SER A 92 -2.42 -10.28 6.16
N SER A 93 -2.79 -9.65 7.28
CA SER A 93 -2.97 -10.31 8.55
C SER A 93 -4.38 -10.86 8.73
N LYS A 94 -4.50 -12.04 9.34
CA LYS A 94 -5.78 -12.63 9.73
C LYS A 94 -6.38 -11.94 10.97
N PHE A 95 -5.53 -11.44 11.87
CA PHE A 95 -5.92 -10.72 13.07
C PHE A 95 -4.81 -9.74 13.50
N ALA A 96 -5.16 -8.71 14.27
CA ALA A 96 -4.18 -7.71 14.69
C ALA A 96 -3.03 -8.33 15.50
N GLY A 97 -1.79 -8.05 15.10
CA GLY A 97 -0.60 -8.54 15.81
C GLY A 97 -0.27 -10.01 15.51
N GLN A 98 -0.76 -10.55 14.40
CA GLN A 98 -0.42 -11.91 13.97
C GLN A 98 1.10 -12.07 13.87
N VAL A 99 1.62 -13.13 14.47
CA VAL A 99 3.02 -13.53 14.31
C VAL A 99 3.19 -14.23 12.96
N VAL A 100 4.17 -13.77 12.18
CA VAL A 100 4.46 -14.32 10.84
C VAL A 100 5.95 -14.55 10.64
N GLY A 101 6.27 -15.46 9.73
CA GLY A 101 7.65 -15.72 9.31
C GLY A 101 8.16 -14.72 8.26
N LEU A 102 9.47 -14.75 8.00
CA LEU A 102 10.12 -13.84 7.05
C LEU A 102 9.63 -14.01 5.59
N SER A 103 9.12 -15.17 5.22
CA SER A 103 8.58 -15.45 3.88
C SER A 103 7.16 -14.92 3.66
N HIS A 104 6.50 -14.40 4.69
CA HIS A 104 5.14 -13.89 4.58
C HIS A 104 5.09 -12.70 3.60
N LYS A 105 4.12 -12.75 2.67
CA LYS A 105 3.91 -11.71 1.66
C LYS A 105 3.08 -10.57 2.24
N LEU A 106 3.58 -9.35 2.05
CA LEU A 106 2.93 -8.15 2.54
C LEU A 106 1.87 -7.66 1.55
N LYS A 107 1.03 -6.73 2.00
CA LYS A 107 0.08 -5.97 1.19
C LYS A 107 0.21 -4.49 1.48
N ASP A 108 -0.31 -3.66 0.56
CA ASP A 108 -0.41 -2.22 0.76
C ASP A 108 -1.14 -1.89 2.07
N MET A 109 -0.61 -0.92 2.79
CA MET A 109 -1.06 -0.45 4.10
C MET A 109 -0.79 -1.38 5.29
N ASP A 110 -0.06 -2.49 5.11
CA ASP A 110 0.39 -3.30 6.24
C ASP A 110 1.31 -2.51 7.19
N THR A 111 1.31 -2.92 8.45
CA THR A 111 2.23 -2.45 9.49
C THR A 111 3.01 -3.64 10.04
N VAL A 112 4.33 -3.50 10.13
CA VAL A 112 5.25 -4.55 10.59
C VAL A 112 5.99 -4.10 11.85
N GLU A 113 6.03 -4.96 12.86
CA GLU A 113 6.84 -4.81 14.06
C GLU A 113 7.89 -5.92 14.10
N PHE A 114 9.16 -5.52 14.26
CA PHE A 114 10.25 -6.44 14.47
C PHE A 114 10.66 -6.45 15.93
N LYS A 115 10.71 -7.64 16.53
CA LYS A 115 11.30 -7.85 17.85
C LYS A 115 12.65 -8.54 17.68
N THR A 116 13.72 -7.81 17.96
CA THR A 116 15.09 -8.33 17.89
C THR A 116 15.58 -8.84 19.25
N ARG A 117 16.66 -9.64 19.23
CA ARG A 117 17.48 -9.94 20.41
C ARG A 117 18.25 -8.73 20.89
#